data_AF-A0A7J6KSS4-F1
#
_entry.id   AF-A0A7J6KSS4-F1
#
_cell.length_a   1.000
_cell.length_b   1.000
_cell.length_c   1.000
_cell.angle_alpha   90.00
_cell.angle_beta   90.00
_cell.angle_gamma   90.00
#
_symmetry.space_group_name_H-M   'P 1'
#
loop_
_entity.id
_entity.type
_entity.pdbx_description
1 polymer ?
#
loop_
_entity_poly.entity_id
_entity_poly.type
_entity_poly.pdbx_seq_one_letter_code
_entity_poly.pdbx_strand_id
1 'polypeptide(L)'
;MGISIIGQPTNYLTGYSTQMLKVQRLIAAAPSQEVMEKLTDEAFNAVMVDKTWRTEDDSLEINDGFLGEICKKAGLERSVADQLIKDSKTIGKAALRTTTKEALEVANPH
;
A
#
# COMPACT_ATOMS: atom_id res chain seq x y z
N MET A 1 -0.67 30.76 -33.72
CA MET A 1 -1.32 30.21 -32.52
C MET A 1 -1.13 28.70 -32.53
N GLY A 2 0.02 28.22 -32.04
CA GLY A 2 0.25 26.79 -31.82
C GLY A 2 0.15 26.57 -30.32
N ILE A 3 -0.93 25.95 -29.87
CA ILE A 3 -1.06 25.56 -28.47
C ILE A 3 -0.13 24.36 -28.31
N SER A 4 1.04 24.57 -27.70
CA SER A 4 1.86 23.44 -27.23
C SER A 4 0.99 22.64 -26.27
N ILE A 5 0.63 21.44 -26.70
CA ILE A 5 -0.06 20.46 -25.87
C ILE A 5 0.89 20.19 -24.71
N ILE A 6 0.51 20.71 -23.54
CA ILE A 6 1.13 20.44 -22.25
C ILE A 6 1.31 18.92 -22.19
N GLY A 7 2.56 18.49 -22.05
CA GLY A 7 2.92 17.08 -22.03
C GLY A 7 1.98 16.32 -21.09
N GLN A 8 1.38 15.24 -21.61
CA GLN A 8 0.60 14.33 -20.78
C GLN A 8 1.48 13.95 -19.58
N PRO A 9 1.02 14.12 -18.33
CA PRO A 9 1.76 13.64 -17.18
C PRO A 9 1.91 12.13 -17.38
N THR A 10 3.16 11.69 -17.54
CA THR A 10 3.46 10.28 -17.72
C THR A 10 2.90 9.52 -16.52
N ASN A 11 2.09 8.49 -16.81
CA ASN A 11 1.36 7.65 -15.85
C ASN A 11 2.25 6.89 -14.83
N TYR A 12 3.53 7.22 -14.69
CA TYR A 12 4.44 6.59 -13.73
C TYR A 12 4.02 6.89 -12.28
N LEU A 13 3.58 8.13 -11.99
CA LEU A 13 3.12 8.51 -10.65
C LEU A 13 1.77 7.86 -10.30
N THR A 14 0.86 7.69 -11.27
CA THR A 14 -0.46 7.07 -11.06
C THR A 14 -0.36 5.55 -10.91
N GLY A 15 0.54 4.89 -11.65
CA GLY A 15 0.83 3.46 -11.50
C GLY A 15 1.43 3.14 -10.13
N TYR A 16 2.48 3.85 -9.74
CA TYR A 16 3.15 3.63 -8.45
C TYR A 16 2.24 3.94 -7.26
N SER A 17 1.48 5.04 -7.31
CA SER A 17 0.52 5.38 -6.25
C SER A 17 -0.62 4.36 -6.14
N THR A 18 -1.09 3.80 -7.25
CA THR A 18 -2.13 2.75 -7.22
C THR A 18 -1.61 1.44 -6.62
N GLN A 19 -0.35 1.08 -6.86
CA GLN A 19 0.29 -0.08 -6.24
C GLN A 19 0.49 0.16 -4.73
N MET A 20 0.94 1.34 -4.32
CA MET A 20 1.11 1.70 -2.89
C MET A 20 -0.18 1.68 -2.08
N LEU A 21 -1.30 2.05 -2.70
CA LEU A 21 -2.61 1.95 -2.06
C LEU A 21 -2.95 0.52 -1.63
N LYS A 22 -2.43 -0.52 -2.29
CA LYS A 22 -2.68 -1.91 -1.89
C LYS A 22 -1.98 -2.24 -0.56
N VAL A 23 -0.74 -1.79 -0.38
CA VAL A 23 0.02 -1.95 0.87
C VAL A 23 -0.62 -1.15 2.00
N GLN A 24 -0.97 0.12 1.75
CA GLN A 24 -1.62 0.96 2.75
C GLN A 24 -2.96 0.37 3.22
N ARG A 25 -3.73 -0.23 2.29
CA ARG A 25 -4.96 -0.93 2.64
C ARG A 25 -4.72 -2.21 3.45
N LEU A 26 -3.64 -2.94 3.17
CA LEU A 26 -3.27 -4.11 3.97
C LEU A 26 -2.98 -3.70 5.41
N ILE A 27 -2.17 -2.65 5.60
CA ILE A 27 -1.84 -2.10 6.92
C ILE A 27 -3.11 -1.59 7.62
N ALA A 28 -3.97 -0.85 6.92
CA ALA A 28 -5.22 -0.33 7.48
C ALA A 28 -6.25 -1.42 7.81
N ALA A 29 -6.11 -2.63 7.26
CA ALA A 29 -6.96 -3.77 7.59
C ALA A 29 -6.45 -4.57 8.80
N ALA A 30 -5.32 -4.18 9.40
CA ALA A 30 -4.74 -4.90 10.53
C ALA A 30 -5.73 -5.03 11.70
N PRO A 31 -5.85 -6.22 12.31
CA PRO A 31 -6.81 -6.46 13.39
C PRO A 31 -6.41 -5.83 14.73
N SER A 32 -5.16 -5.36 14.85
CA SER A 32 -4.64 -4.74 16.06
C SER A 32 -3.48 -3.79 15.75
N GLN A 33 -3.17 -2.89 16.68
CA GLN A 33 -2.04 -1.97 16.61
C GLN A 33 -0.71 -2.71 16.43
N GLU A 34 -0.50 -3.80 17.19
CA GLU A 34 0.74 -4.59 17.11
C GLU A 34 0.95 -5.20 15.71
N VAL A 35 -0.11 -5.72 15.10
CA VAL A 35 -0.04 -6.27 13.74
C VAL A 35 0.18 -5.16 12.72
N MET A 36 -0.45 -3.99 12.93
CA MET A 36 -0.26 -2.83 12.06
C MET A 36 1.19 -2.35 12.05
N GLU A 37 1.84 -2.28 13.21
CA GLU A 37 3.25 -1.88 13.35
C GLU A 37 4.18 -2.86 12.62
N LYS A 38 4.03 -4.16 12.88
CA LYS A 38 4.82 -5.21 12.19
C LYS A 38 4.63 -5.17 10.67
N LEU A 39 3.39 -5.03 10.21
CA LEU A 39 3.10 -4.90 8.78
C LEU A 39 3.70 -3.63 8.18
N THR A 40 3.75 -2.54 8.94
CA THR A 40 4.34 -1.27 8.48
C THR A 40 5.84 -1.40 8.27
N ASP A 41 6.54 -1.99 9.23
CA ASP A 41 8.00 -2.20 9.15
C ASP A 41 8.35 -3.14 7.98
N GLU A 42 7.65 -4.25 7.86
CA GLU A 42 7.91 -5.22 6.79
C GLU A 42 7.49 -4.69 5.41
N ALA A 43 6.42 -3.91 5.33
CA ALA A 43 6.04 -3.23 4.11
C ALA A 43 7.09 -2.20 3.68
N PHE A 44 7.62 -1.41 4.62
CA PHE A 44 8.69 -0.45 4.32
C PHE A 44 9.93 -1.18 3.80
N ASN A 45 10.35 -2.24 4.48
CA ASN A 45 11.49 -3.05 4.08
C ASN A 45 11.27 -3.66 2.67
N ALA A 46 10.10 -4.27 2.43
CA ALA A 46 9.76 -4.91 1.16
C ALA A 46 9.68 -3.94 -0.02
N VAL A 47 9.24 -2.70 0.20
CA VAL A 47 9.08 -1.70 -0.86
C VAL A 47 10.37 -0.92 -1.10
N MET A 48 11.07 -0.52 -0.03
CA MET A 48 12.14 0.48 -0.10
C MET A 48 13.54 -0.12 -0.09
N VAL A 49 13.73 -1.30 0.49
CA VAL A 49 15.06 -1.87 0.77
C VAL A 49 15.26 -3.17 0.01
N ASP A 50 14.30 -4.11 0.12
CA ASP A 50 14.34 -5.41 -0.53
C ASP A 50 14.02 -5.28 -2.03
N LYS A 51 15.03 -5.55 -2.88
CA LYS A 51 14.88 -5.48 -4.34
C LYS A 51 14.52 -6.82 -4.97
N THR A 52 14.35 -7.89 -4.18
CA THR A 52 14.12 -9.25 -4.68
C THR A 52 12.85 -9.37 -5.53
N TRP A 53 11.87 -8.49 -5.27
CA TRP A 53 10.58 -8.48 -5.94
C TRP A 53 10.49 -7.46 -7.10
N ARG A 54 11.61 -6.83 -7.44
CA ARG A 54 11.66 -5.86 -8.54
C ARG A 54 12.02 -6.55 -9.85
N THR A 55 11.44 -6.07 -10.93
CA THR A 55 11.77 -6.49 -12.29
C THR A 55 13.13 -5.91 -12.71
N GLU A 56 13.66 -6.37 -13.85
CA GLU A 56 14.98 -5.93 -14.36
C GLU A 56 15.08 -4.41 -14.61
N ASP A 57 13.95 -3.75 -14.83
CA ASP A 57 13.82 -2.29 -14.98
C ASP A 57 13.56 -1.56 -13.64
N ASP A 58 13.81 -2.22 -12.50
CA ASP A 58 13.59 -1.71 -11.14
C ASP A 58 12.10 -1.40 -10.81
N SER A 59 11.17 -1.90 -11.61
CA SER A 59 9.73 -1.76 -11.34
C SER A 59 9.25 -2.73 -10.25
N LEU A 60 8.27 -2.32 -9.45
CA LEU A 60 7.67 -3.15 -8.39
C LEU A 60 6.19 -3.37 -8.66
N GLU A 61 5.79 -4.64 -8.81
CA GLU A 61 4.40 -5.03 -8.91
C GLU A 61 3.87 -5.54 -7.57
N ILE A 62 2.79 -4.91 -7.08
CA ILE A 62 2.18 -5.26 -5.80
C ILE A 62 0.94 -6.10 -6.07
N ASN A 63 1.13 -7.41 -6.03
CA ASN A 63 0.08 -8.42 -6.17
C ASN A 63 -0.15 -9.15 -4.84
N ASP A 64 -1.15 -10.05 -4.80
CA ASP A 64 -1.49 -10.79 -3.57
C ASP A 64 -0.31 -11.64 -3.06
N GLY A 65 0.59 -12.10 -3.94
CA GLY A 65 1.81 -12.82 -3.55
C GLY A 65 2.81 -11.92 -2.80
N PHE A 66 3.05 -10.71 -3.31
CA PHE A 66 3.89 -9.72 -2.64
C PHE A 66 3.31 -9.32 -1.27
N LEU A 67 2.00 -9.09 -1.19
CA LEU A 67 1.32 -8.80 0.08
C LEU A 67 1.40 -9.98 1.06
N GLY A 68 1.32 -11.22 0.55
CA GLY A 68 1.48 -12.44 1.33
C GLY A 68 2.86 -12.56 1.97
N GLU A 69 3.92 -12.16 1.27
CA GLU A 69 5.27 -12.15 1.85
C GLU A 69 5.45 -11.08 2.92
N ILE A 70 4.84 -9.90 2.78
CA ILE A 70 4.80 -8.90 3.87
C ILE A 70 4.14 -9.51 5.11
N CYS A 71 2.96 -10.12 4.96
CA CYS A 71 2.27 -10.78 6.06
C CYS A 71 3.11 -11.89 6.72
N LYS A 72 3.78 -12.70 5.90
CA LYS A 72 4.63 -13.79 6.38
C LYS A 72 5.85 -13.28 7.14
N LYS A 73 6.54 -12.25 6.64
CA LYS A 73 7.67 -11.62 7.35
C LYS A 73 7.21 -10.94 8.65
N ALA A 74 5.98 -10.40 8.67
CA ALA A 74 5.35 -9.88 9.87
C ALA A 74 4.92 -10.97 10.88
N GLY A 75 5.16 -12.25 10.57
CA GLY A 75 4.89 -13.39 11.44
C GLY A 75 3.44 -13.88 11.40
N LEU A 76 2.66 -13.49 10.39
CA LEU A 76 1.27 -13.94 10.26
C LEU A 76 1.21 -15.35 9.64
N GLU A 77 0.33 -16.18 10.20
CA GLU A 77 -0.02 -17.46 9.60
C GLU A 77 -0.67 -17.26 8.24
N ARG A 78 -0.48 -18.24 7.34
CA ARG A 78 -0.98 -18.16 5.96
C ARG A 78 -2.49 -17.91 5.87
N SER A 79 -3.29 -18.58 6.71
CA SER A 79 -4.75 -18.41 6.76
C SER A 79 -5.14 -16.99 7.16
N VAL A 80 -4.43 -16.40 8.13
CA VAL A 80 -4.62 -15.03 8.60
C VAL A 80 -4.18 -14.04 7.52
N ALA A 81 -3.04 -14.28 6.87
CA ALA A 81 -2.54 -13.48 5.76
C ALA A 81 -3.53 -13.45 4.58
N ASP A 82 -4.06 -14.61 4.18
CA ASP A 82 -5.03 -14.74 3.10
C ASP A 82 -6.33 -13.98 3.41
N GLN A 83 -6.79 -14.05 4.67
CA GLN A 83 -7.96 -13.30 5.11
C GLN A 83 -7.69 -11.79 5.14
N LEU A 84 -6.54 -11.37 5.66
CA LEU A 84 -6.14 -9.96 5.72
C LEU A 84 -6.02 -9.34 4.32
N ILE A 85 -5.50 -10.09 3.34
CA ILE A 85 -5.42 -9.65 1.94
C ILE A 85 -6.82 -9.46 1.36
N LYS A 86 -7.79 -10.33 1.69
CA LYS A 86 -9.20 -10.13 1.30
C LYS A 86 -9.78 -8.88 1.95
N ASP A 87 -9.56 -8.71 3.25
CA ASP A 87 -10.07 -7.59 4.03
C ASP A 87 -9.45 -6.25 3.58
N SER A 88 -8.21 -6.24 3.09
CA SER A 88 -7.58 -5.05 2.51
C SER A 88 -8.38 -4.48 1.33
N LYS A 89 -9.06 -5.35 0.55
CA LYS A 89 -9.82 -4.94 -0.64
C LYS A 89 -11.15 -4.28 -0.28
N THR A 90 -11.66 -4.53 0.93
CA THR A 90 -12.95 -4.03 1.43
C THR A 90 -12.77 -3.15 2.68
N ILE A 91 -12.46 -3.74 3.83
CA ILE A 91 -12.29 -3.09 5.13
C ILE A 91 -11.12 -2.10 5.09
N GLY A 92 -9.95 -2.54 4.65
CA GLY A 92 -8.76 -1.68 4.59
C GLY A 92 -8.95 -0.46 3.67
N LYS A 93 -9.72 -0.62 2.58
CA LYS A 93 -10.10 0.50 1.70
C LYS A 93 -11.01 1.52 2.39
N ALA A 94 -11.96 1.07 3.21
CA ALA A 94 -12.84 1.96 3.95
C ALA A 94 -12.08 2.64 5.10
N ALA A 95 -11.33 1.88 5.89
CA ALA A 95 -10.52 2.38 7.00
C ALA A 95 -9.52 3.45 6.55
N LEU A 96 -8.77 3.19 5.47
CA LEU A 96 -7.81 4.15 4.93
C LEU A 96 -8.46 5.48 4.53
N ARG A 97 -9.69 5.46 4.00
CA ARG A 97 -10.41 6.69 3.64
C ARG A 97 -10.79 7.48 4.89
N THR A 98 -11.29 6.79 5.92
CA THR A 98 -11.67 7.43 7.18
C THR A 98 -10.47 8.07 7.86
N THR A 99 -9.38 7.32 8.06
CA THR A 99 -8.19 7.83 8.73
C THR A 99 -7.53 8.97 7.96
N THR A 100 -7.53 8.92 6.62
CA THR A 100 -7.02 10.02 5.79
C THR A 100 -7.90 11.27 5.93
N LYS A 101 -9.23 11.12 6.00
CA LYS A 101 -10.15 12.25 6.21
C LYS A 101 -9.93 12.89 7.58
N GLU A 102 -9.82 12.09 8.63
CA GLU A 102 -9.54 12.56 9.98
C GLU A 102 -8.20 13.30 10.05
N ALA A 103 -7.15 12.76 9.41
CA ALA A 103 -5.85 13.43 9.35
C ALA A 103 -5.91 14.79 8.63
N LEU A 104 -6.72 14.91 7.57
CA LEU A 104 -6.94 16.19 6.87
C LEU A 104 -7.69 17.20 7.74
N GLU A 105 -8.67 16.77 8.52
CA GLU A 105 -9.43 17.62 9.45
C GLU A 105 -8.52 18.13 10.58
N VAL A 106 -7.62 17.30 11.11
CA VAL A 106 -6.62 17.71 12.11
C VAL A 106 -5.59 18.67 11.51
N ALA A 107 -5.16 18.45 10.27
CA ALA A 107 -4.17 19.30 9.60
C ALA A 107 -4.72 20.66 9.15
N ASN A 108 -6.03 20.76 8.91
CA ASN A 108 -6.75 22.01 8.62
C ASN A 108 -7.83 22.28 9.69
N PRO A 109 -7.43 22.72 10.90
CA PRO A 109 -8.39 23.13 11.92
C PRO A 109 -8.98 24.47 11.49
N HIS A 110 -10.13 24.43 10.80
CA HIS A 110 -10.96 25.58 10.51
C HIS A 110 -12.09 25.68 11.53
#